data_AF-A0A925XH74-F1
#
_entry.id   AF-A0A925XH74-F1
#
_cell.length_a   1.000
_cell.length_b   1.000
_cell.length_c   1.000
_cell.angle_alpha   90.00
_cell.angle_beta   90.00
_cell.angle_gamma   90.00
#
_symmetry.space_group_name_H-M   'P 1'
#
loop_
_entity.id
_entity.type
_entity.pdbx_description
1 polymer ?
#
loop_
_entity_poly.entity_id
_entity_poly.type
_entity_poly.pdbx_seq_one_letter_code
_entity_poly.pdbx_strand_id
1 'polypeptide(L)'
;MRRLVTSLLLLGAVVYGSVLWYQHRLAVGSPDTAIEVALPASFEPLLAQIELIRPLHEKKKPNQPGDWLERFPEGGQTFGQYVQSRGRTPLKDEYQTIYLQPLGEFDETQQRLVEQTAEFMGHFFGMPVQLLEARPLGDIPETARRMRYDEEQVLSTWIMN
;
A
#
# COMPACT_ATOMS: atom_id res chain seq x y z
N MET A 1 38.23 -44.79 -6.84
CA MET A 1 37.60 -43.87 -7.82
C MET A 1 36.13 -43.51 -7.55
N ARG A 2 35.26 -44.43 -7.10
CA ARG A 2 33.82 -44.13 -6.87
C ARG A 2 33.51 -43.08 -5.79
N ARG A 3 34.31 -42.95 -4.73
CA ARG A 3 34.04 -42.00 -3.63
C ARG A 3 34.29 -40.53 -3.99
N LEU A 4 35.23 -40.25 -4.90
CA LEU A 4 35.56 -38.89 -5.34
C LEU A 4 34.49 -38.27 -6.26
N VAL A 5 33.84 -39.09 -7.11
CA VAL A 5 32.81 -38.62 -8.04
C VAL A 5 31.50 -38.27 -7.31
N THR A 6 31.12 -39.03 -6.28
CA THR A 6 29.96 -38.70 -5.43
C THR A 6 30.16 -37.42 -4.62
N SER A 7 31.37 -37.13 -4.13
CA SER A 7 31.66 -35.90 -3.38
C SER A 7 31.60 -34.65 -4.25
N LEU A 8 32.03 -34.71 -5.51
CA LEU A 8 31.94 -33.60 -6.47
C LEU A 8 30.50 -33.30 -6.91
N LEU A 9 29.66 -34.34 -7.08
CA LEU A 9 28.23 -34.17 -7.41
C LEU A 9 27.43 -33.58 -6.23
N LEU A 10 27.75 -33.97 -4.99
CA LEU A 10 27.14 -33.38 -3.80
C LEU A 10 27.56 -31.92 -3.61
N LEU A 11 28.84 -31.58 -3.85
CA LEU A 11 29.29 -30.19 -3.80
C LEU A 11 28.61 -29.32 -4.88
N GLY A 12 28.48 -29.85 -6.10
CA GLY A 12 27.79 -29.18 -7.20
C GLY A 12 26.31 -28.92 -6.92
N ALA A 13 25.60 -29.88 -6.32
CA ALA A 13 24.20 -29.72 -5.93
C ALA A 13 24.01 -28.71 -4.79
N VAL A 14 24.92 -28.67 -3.81
CA VAL A 14 24.90 -27.67 -2.73
C VAL A 14 25.19 -26.27 -3.26
N VAL A 15 26.17 -26.12 -4.14
CA VAL A 15 26.49 -24.82 -4.77
C VAL A 15 25.33 -24.35 -5.65
N TYR A 16 24.77 -25.22 -6.50
CA TYR A 16 23.64 -24.86 -7.36
C TYR A 16 22.37 -24.53 -6.54
N GLY A 17 22.07 -25.32 -5.51
CA GLY A 17 20.99 -25.02 -4.56
C GLY A 17 21.21 -23.71 -3.81
N SER A 18 22.45 -23.37 -3.44
CA SER A 18 22.77 -22.11 -2.77
C SER A 18 22.65 -20.89 -3.69
N VAL A 19 22.98 -21.03 -4.98
CA VAL A 19 22.82 -19.97 -5.98
C VAL A 19 21.35 -19.74 -6.29
N LEU A 20 20.56 -20.81 -6.47
CA LEU A 20 19.11 -20.70 -6.65
C LEU A 20 18.41 -20.13 -5.41
N TRP A 21 18.82 -20.55 -4.21
CA TRP A 21 18.32 -19.98 -2.96
C TRP A 21 18.68 -18.50 -2.81
N TYR A 22 19.91 -18.10 -3.18
CA TYR A 22 20.35 -16.71 -3.14
C TYR A 22 19.61 -15.84 -4.16
N GLN A 23 19.43 -16.32 -5.40
CA GLN A 23 18.68 -15.62 -6.45
C GLN A 23 17.19 -15.49 -6.09
N HIS A 24 16.58 -16.54 -5.52
CA HIS A 24 15.21 -16.49 -5.02
C HIS A 24 15.06 -15.52 -3.84
N ARG A 25 16.03 -15.49 -2.91
CA ARG A 25 16.06 -14.56 -1.77
C ARG A 25 16.21 -13.09 -2.20
N LEU A 26 16.97 -12.82 -3.25
CA LEU A 26 17.08 -11.48 -3.84
C LEU A 26 15.81 -11.05 -4.57
N ALA A 27 15.12 -11.98 -5.24
CA ALA A 27 13.89 -11.71 -5.97
C ALA A 27 12.68 -11.52 -5.05
N VAL A 28 12.62 -12.25 -3.92
CA VAL A 28 11.46 -12.27 -3.02
C VAL A 28 11.65 -11.35 -1.81
N GLY A 29 12.89 -10.96 -1.48
CA GLY A 29 13.19 -10.24 -0.24
C GLY A 29 12.92 -11.13 0.98
N SER A 30 13.95 -11.47 1.74
CA SER A 30 13.76 -12.25 2.97
C SER A 30 13.04 -11.38 4.02
N PRO A 31 11.87 -11.77 4.54
CA PRO A 31 11.09 -10.96 5.47
C PRO A 31 11.84 -10.68 6.78
N ASP A 32 12.78 -11.55 7.17
CA ASP A 32 13.52 -11.49 8.44
C ASP A 32 14.97 -10.97 8.34
N THR A 33 15.44 -10.59 7.14
CA THR A 33 16.68 -9.80 7.02
C THR A 33 16.34 -8.42 6.53
N ALA A 34 15.43 -7.76 7.24
CA ALA A 34 15.45 -6.32 7.25
C ALA A 34 16.79 -5.91 7.84
N ILE A 35 17.61 -5.19 7.08
CA ILE A 35 18.58 -4.31 7.72
C ILE A 35 17.74 -3.45 8.65
N GLU A 36 17.98 -3.57 9.96
CA GLU A 36 17.30 -2.77 10.95
C GLU A 36 17.78 -1.33 10.75
N VAL A 37 17.04 -0.59 9.95
CA VAL A 37 17.38 0.78 9.62
C VAL A 37 17.18 1.60 10.88
N ALA A 38 18.27 2.19 11.39
CA ALA A 38 18.20 3.10 12.53
C ALA A 38 17.28 4.27 12.17
N LEU A 39 16.15 4.37 12.88
CA LEU A 39 15.21 5.46 12.72
C LEU A 39 15.78 6.76 13.31
N PRO A 40 15.48 7.93 12.75
CA PRO A 40 15.81 9.21 13.39
C PRO A 40 15.14 9.31 14.77
N ALA A 41 15.79 9.96 15.74
CA ALA A 41 15.26 10.14 17.10
C ALA A 41 13.87 10.80 17.16
N SER A 42 13.47 11.56 16.11
CA SER A 42 12.12 12.12 16.00
C SER A 42 11.01 11.07 15.92
N PHE A 43 11.34 9.81 15.66
CA PHE A 43 10.38 8.70 15.59
C PHE A 43 10.20 7.94 16.92
N GLU A 44 11.00 8.24 17.95
CA GLU A 44 10.87 7.60 19.27
C GLU A 44 9.44 7.67 19.85
N PRO A 45 8.73 8.82 19.80
CA PRO A 45 7.35 8.87 20.29
C PRO A 45 6.41 7.95 19.51
N LEU A 46 6.65 7.78 18.21
CA LEU A 46 5.83 6.92 17.35
C LEU A 46 6.09 5.44 17.62
N LEU A 47 7.34 5.05 17.94
CA LEU A 47 7.66 3.66 18.29
C LEU A 47 6.87 3.20 19.52
N ALA A 48 6.75 4.05 20.54
CA ALA A 48 5.92 3.75 21.71
C ALA A 48 4.44 3.56 21.34
N GLN A 49 3.91 4.36 20.40
CA GLN A 49 2.54 4.22 19.91
C GLN A 49 2.32 2.93 19.11
N ILE A 50 3.31 2.51 18.31
CA ILE A 50 3.25 1.24 17.56
C ILE A 50 3.06 0.06 18.51
N GLU A 51 3.74 0.05 19.66
CA GLU A 51 3.58 -1.02 20.66
C GLU A 51 2.16 -1.07 21.25
N LEU A 52 1.51 0.08 21.43
CA LEU A 52 0.13 0.14 21.95
C LEU A 52 -0.89 -0.49 21.00
N ILE A 53 -0.69 -0.32 19.68
CA ILE A 53 -1.61 -0.84 18.67
C ILE A 53 -1.24 -2.24 18.17
N ARG A 54 -0.04 -2.75 18.51
CA ARG A 54 0.45 -4.06 18.09
C ARG A 54 -0.54 -5.21 18.38
N PRO A 55 -1.25 -5.26 19.53
CA PRO A 55 -2.23 -6.32 19.79
C PRO A 55 -3.44 -6.31 18.85
N LEU A 56 -3.73 -5.17 18.21
CA LEU A 56 -4.83 -5.02 17.24
C LEU A 56 -4.41 -5.47 15.83
N HIS A 57 -3.12 -5.71 15.60
CA HIS A 57 -2.60 -6.07 14.28
C HIS A 57 -2.55 -7.60 14.10
N GLU A 58 -3.37 -8.12 13.18
CA GLU A 58 -3.21 -9.47 12.66
C GLU A 58 -2.17 -9.47 11.52
N LYS A 59 -1.18 -10.36 11.59
CA LYS A 59 -0.21 -10.52 10.50
C LYS A 59 -0.92 -10.94 9.22
N LYS A 60 -0.46 -10.40 8.09
CA LYS A 60 -0.97 -10.77 6.76
C LYS A 60 -0.83 -12.29 6.53
N LYS A 61 -1.91 -12.91 6.06
CA LYS A 61 -1.94 -14.34 5.68
C LYS A 61 -1.18 -14.56 4.37
N PRO A 62 -0.71 -15.80 4.11
CA PRO A 62 -0.14 -16.16 2.82
C PRO A 62 -1.10 -15.86 1.67
N ASN A 63 -0.55 -15.41 0.55
CA ASN A 63 -1.29 -15.18 -0.69
C ASN A 63 -1.98 -16.46 -1.18
N GLN A 64 -3.13 -16.28 -1.80
CA GLN A 64 -3.97 -17.32 -2.38
C GLN A 64 -3.96 -17.26 -3.92
N PRO A 65 -4.37 -18.32 -4.62
CA PRO A 65 -4.52 -18.28 -6.07
C PRO A 65 -5.43 -17.13 -6.52
N GLY A 66 -4.94 -16.29 -7.43
CA GLY A 66 -5.64 -15.10 -7.92
C GLY A 66 -5.34 -13.81 -7.15
N ASP A 67 -4.64 -13.88 -6.02
CA ASP A 67 -4.16 -12.69 -5.34
C ASP A 67 -3.10 -11.97 -6.18
N TRP A 68 -3.07 -10.65 -6.07
CA TRP A 68 -2.04 -9.84 -6.74
C TRP A 68 -0.62 -10.34 -6.44
N LEU A 69 -0.31 -10.61 -5.17
CA LEU A 69 1.01 -11.07 -4.74
C LEU A 69 1.36 -12.50 -5.16
N GLU A 70 0.38 -13.30 -5.60
CA GLU A 70 0.65 -14.61 -6.23
C GLU A 70 1.21 -14.44 -7.64
N ARG A 71 0.62 -13.54 -8.42
CA ARG A 71 1.07 -13.25 -9.79
C ARG A 71 2.25 -12.28 -9.86
N PHE A 72 2.31 -11.34 -8.92
CA PHE A 72 3.31 -10.27 -8.86
C PHE A 72 4.03 -10.36 -7.51
N PRO A 73 5.09 -11.19 -7.41
CA PRO A 73 5.87 -11.30 -6.18
C PRO A 73 6.53 -9.95 -5.86
N GLU A 74 6.18 -9.40 -4.71
CA GLU A 74 6.77 -8.17 -4.17
C GLU A 74 7.37 -8.48 -2.79
N GLY A 75 8.56 -7.94 -2.53
CA GLY A 75 9.16 -8.04 -1.20
C GLY A 75 8.37 -7.22 -0.18
N GLY A 76 8.26 -7.74 1.05
CA GLY A 76 7.70 -6.96 2.15
C GLY A 76 8.52 -5.71 2.45
N GLN A 77 7.87 -4.70 3.05
CA GLN A 77 8.51 -3.46 3.49
C GLN A 77 8.33 -3.30 5.00
N THR A 78 9.43 -3.13 5.74
CA THR A 78 9.37 -2.76 7.15
C THR A 78 9.13 -1.26 7.34
N PHE A 79 8.69 -0.86 8.53
CA PHE A 79 8.50 0.55 8.87
C PHE A 79 9.80 1.37 8.68
N GLY A 80 10.96 0.85 9.10
CA GLY A 80 12.25 1.50 8.89
C GLY A 80 12.61 1.68 7.41
N GLN A 81 12.36 0.66 6.59
CA GLN A 81 12.55 0.73 5.14
C GLN A 81 11.62 1.77 4.50
N TYR A 82 10.36 1.84 4.93
CA TYR A 82 9.42 2.85 4.46
C TYR A 82 9.92 4.27 4.75
N VAL A 83 10.28 4.56 6.01
CA VAL A 83 10.78 5.87 6.46
C VAL A 83 12.02 6.29 5.66
N GLN A 84 12.93 5.36 5.39
CA GLN A 84 14.12 5.64 4.59
C GLN A 84 13.78 5.91 3.12
N SER A 85 12.86 5.13 2.52
CA SER A 85 12.51 5.22 1.10
C SER A 85 11.79 6.51 0.72
N ARG A 86 10.94 7.03 1.61
CA ARG A 86 10.13 8.22 1.32
C ARG A 86 10.94 9.50 1.37
N GLY A 87 12.10 9.48 2.03
CA GLY A 87 12.71 10.71 2.51
C GLY A 87 11.77 11.44 3.48
N ARG A 88 12.27 12.39 4.25
CA ARG A 88 11.46 13.13 5.22
C ARG A 88 10.58 14.17 4.53
N THR A 89 9.93 13.88 3.40
CA THR A 89 9.05 14.85 2.74
C THR A 89 7.81 15.00 3.62
N PRO A 90 7.69 16.09 4.39
CA PRO A 90 6.49 16.32 5.15
C PRO A 90 5.33 16.48 4.16
N LEU A 91 4.10 16.26 4.62
CA LEU A 91 2.97 16.85 3.92
C LEU A 91 3.28 18.33 3.73
N LYS A 92 3.20 18.82 2.49
CA LYS A 92 3.36 20.26 2.26
C LYS A 92 2.35 21.00 3.13
N ASP A 93 2.73 22.15 3.66
CA ASP A 93 1.87 22.93 4.55
C ASP A 93 0.51 23.30 3.90
N GLU A 94 0.45 23.30 2.56
CA GLU A 94 -0.77 23.51 1.77
C GLU A 94 -1.74 22.31 1.71
N TYR A 95 -1.32 21.10 2.13
CA TYR A 95 -2.13 19.87 2.05
C TYR A 95 -2.47 19.32 3.44
N GLN A 96 -3.28 20.07 4.19
CA GLN A 96 -3.68 19.70 5.56
C GLN A 96 -5.10 19.12 5.67
N THR A 97 -5.90 19.23 4.61
CA THR A 97 -7.31 18.81 4.61
C THR A 97 -7.59 17.89 3.43
N ILE A 98 -8.32 16.82 3.68
CA ILE A 98 -8.88 15.97 2.62
C ILE A 98 -10.27 16.53 2.28
N TYR A 99 -10.50 16.87 1.02
CA TYR A 99 -11.81 17.28 0.54
C TYR A 99 -12.51 16.08 -0.10
N LEU A 100 -13.70 15.74 0.38
CA LEU A 100 -14.53 14.69 -0.19
C LEU A 100 -15.63 15.34 -1.03
N GLN A 101 -15.59 15.14 -2.34
CA GLN A 101 -16.56 15.67 -3.31
C GLN A 101 -17.50 14.54 -3.76
N PRO A 102 -18.74 14.45 -3.25
CA PRO A 102 -19.72 13.49 -3.75
C PRO A 102 -20.13 13.87 -5.18
N LEU A 103 -20.29 12.88 -6.05
CA LEU A 103 -20.72 13.04 -7.43
C LEU A 103 -21.96 12.19 -7.69
N GLY A 104 -23.06 12.84 -8.10
CA GLY A 104 -24.35 12.21 -8.35
C GLY A 104 -25.41 12.56 -7.32
N GLU A 105 -26.55 11.90 -7.45
CA GLU A 105 -27.67 12.02 -6.53
C GLU A 105 -27.55 10.95 -5.44
N PHE A 106 -27.77 11.34 -4.20
CA PHE A 106 -27.69 10.46 -3.03
C PHE A 106 -29.04 10.46 -2.32
N ASP A 107 -29.62 9.28 -2.11
CA ASP A 107 -30.73 9.14 -1.19
C ASP A 107 -30.27 9.31 0.27
N GLU A 108 -31.22 9.36 1.20
CA GLU A 108 -30.92 9.58 2.62
C GLU A 108 -29.98 8.53 3.23
N THR A 109 -30.08 7.27 2.78
CA THR A 109 -29.21 6.20 3.28
C THR A 109 -27.80 6.34 2.70
N GLN A 110 -27.70 6.65 1.41
CA GLN A 110 -26.43 6.88 0.74
C GLN A 110 -25.72 8.12 1.30
N GLN A 111 -26.45 9.19 1.61
CA GLN A 111 -25.92 10.39 2.25
C GLN A 111 -25.31 10.06 3.62
N ARG A 112 -26.02 9.29 4.45
CA ARG A 112 -25.49 8.81 5.75
C ARG A 112 -24.21 7.98 5.57
N LEU A 113 -24.14 7.14 4.54
CA LEU A 113 -22.93 6.36 4.25
C LEU A 113 -21.75 7.26 3.84
N VAL A 114 -21.99 8.31 3.06
CA VAL A 114 -20.96 9.30 2.66
C VAL A 114 -20.42 10.04 3.89
N GLU A 115 -21.29 10.44 4.81
CA GLU A 115 -20.91 11.11 6.06
C GLU A 115 -20.07 10.20 6.96
N GLN A 116 -20.48 8.95 7.15
CA GLN A 116 -19.70 7.96 7.91
C GLN A 116 -18.35 7.66 7.24
N THR A 117 -18.30 7.67 5.92
CA THR A 117 -17.05 7.51 5.16
C THR A 117 -16.11 8.69 5.42
N ALA A 118 -16.62 9.93 5.42
CA ALA A 118 -15.83 11.12 5.73
C ALA A 118 -15.26 11.07 7.15
N GLU A 119 -16.07 10.67 8.14
CA GLU A 119 -15.64 10.49 9.53
C GLU A 119 -14.54 9.41 9.64
N PHE A 120 -14.78 8.25 9.04
CA PHE A 120 -13.80 7.15 9.02
C PHE A 120 -12.48 7.59 8.39
N MET A 121 -12.52 8.30 7.26
CA MET A 121 -11.33 8.82 6.60
C MET A 121 -10.55 9.77 7.52
N GLY A 122 -11.25 10.61 8.29
CA GLY A 122 -10.60 11.52 9.23
C GLY A 122 -9.82 10.79 10.32
N HIS A 123 -10.40 9.72 10.87
CA HIS A 123 -9.72 8.85 11.82
C HIS A 123 -8.58 8.06 11.20
N PHE A 124 -8.79 7.48 10.01
CA PHE A 124 -7.83 6.60 9.37
C PHE A 124 -6.58 7.35 8.89
N PHE A 125 -6.76 8.51 8.26
CA PHE A 125 -5.65 9.33 7.78
C PHE A 125 -5.07 10.25 8.86
N GLY A 126 -5.77 10.42 9.99
CA GLY A 126 -5.37 11.37 11.02
C GLY A 126 -5.37 12.82 10.52
N MET A 127 -6.26 13.14 9.58
CA MET A 127 -6.35 14.43 8.91
C MET A 127 -7.79 14.95 8.94
N PRO A 128 -8.01 16.27 9.02
CA PRO A 128 -9.32 16.86 8.76
C PRO A 128 -9.89 16.40 7.41
N VAL A 129 -11.17 16.02 7.40
CA VAL A 129 -11.93 15.73 6.19
C VAL A 129 -13.06 16.74 6.08
N GLN A 130 -13.14 17.44 4.96
CA GLN A 130 -14.24 18.33 4.63
C GLN A 130 -15.11 17.69 3.56
N LEU A 131 -16.33 17.32 3.94
CA LEU A 131 -17.36 16.88 3.01
C LEU A 131 -17.93 18.10 2.27
N LEU A 132 -17.84 18.10 0.94
CA LEU A 132 -18.39 19.14 0.07
C LEU A 132 -19.83 18.81 -0.34
N GLU A 133 -20.55 19.81 -0.86
CA GLU A 133 -21.88 19.61 -1.43
C GLU A 133 -21.80 18.64 -2.61
N ALA A 134 -22.79 17.74 -2.70
CA ALA A 134 -22.87 16.80 -3.82
C ALA A 134 -23.04 17.56 -5.14
N ARG A 135 -22.30 17.14 -6.17
CA ARG A 135 -22.41 17.70 -7.52
C ARG A 135 -23.11 16.71 -8.44
N PRO A 136 -24.14 17.11 -9.20
CA PRO A 136 -24.79 16.23 -10.16
C PRO A 136 -23.80 15.71 -11.19
N LEU A 137 -23.93 14.42 -11.56
CA LEU A 137 -23.12 13.87 -12.66
C LEU A 137 -23.43 14.60 -13.98
N GLY A 138 -24.67 15.07 -14.17
CA GLY A 138 -25.10 15.77 -15.38
C GLY A 138 -24.31 17.04 -15.71
N ASP A 139 -23.61 17.64 -14.73
CA ASP A 139 -22.79 18.83 -14.96
C ASP A 139 -21.51 18.51 -15.72
N ILE A 140 -21.05 17.25 -15.69
CA ILE A 140 -19.82 16.80 -16.37
C ILE A 140 -20.10 16.68 -17.87
N PRO A 141 -19.42 17.46 -18.73
CA PRO A 141 -19.65 17.45 -20.17
C PRO A 141 -19.16 16.14 -20.81
N GLU A 142 -19.72 15.80 -21.96
CA GLU A 142 -19.33 14.63 -22.75
C GLU A 142 -17.83 14.62 -23.10
N THR A 143 -17.24 15.79 -23.32
CA THR A 143 -15.79 15.93 -23.56
C THR A 143 -14.93 15.54 -22.36
N ALA A 144 -15.51 15.48 -21.16
CA ALA A 144 -14.89 15.01 -19.93
C ALA A 144 -15.26 13.58 -19.55
N ARG A 145 -15.89 12.83 -20.48
CA ARG A 145 -16.32 11.44 -20.31
C ARG A 145 -15.64 10.55 -21.33
N ARG A 146 -15.40 9.29 -20.98
CA ARG A 146 -14.98 8.24 -21.93
C ARG A 146 -15.46 6.87 -21.47
N MET A 147 -15.67 5.97 -22.43
CA MET A 147 -15.89 4.55 -22.15
C MET A 147 -14.57 3.79 -22.11
N ARG A 148 -14.36 2.96 -21.09
CA ARG A 148 -13.22 2.04 -21.01
C ARG A 148 -13.65 0.74 -20.33
N TYR A 149 -13.48 -0.38 -21.04
CA TYR A 149 -13.91 -1.71 -20.56
C TYR A 149 -15.39 -1.75 -20.13
N ASP A 150 -16.27 -1.16 -20.94
CA ASP A 150 -17.71 -1.03 -20.67
C ASP A 150 -18.07 -0.20 -19.42
N GLU A 151 -17.09 0.45 -18.80
CA GLU A 151 -17.30 1.39 -17.70
C GLU A 151 -17.16 2.83 -18.22
N GLU A 152 -18.07 3.71 -17.77
CA GLU A 152 -17.93 5.14 -17.98
C GLU A 152 -16.88 5.72 -17.01
N GLN A 153 -15.97 6.52 -17.54
CA GLN A 153 -14.93 7.20 -16.78
C GLN A 153 -15.05 8.70 -16.96
N VAL A 154 -14.94 9.43 -15.85
CA VAL A 154 -14.93 10.90 -15.83
C VAL A 154 -13.51 11.41 -15.66
N LEU A 155 -13.16 12.49 -16.36
CA LEU A 155 -11.88 13.17 -16.20
C LEU A 155 -11.81 13.89 -14.84
N SER A 156 -10.89 13.43 -13.99
CA SER A 156 -10.64 14.03 -12.67
C SER A 156 -10.24 15.50 -12.74
N THR A 157 -9.55 15.92 -13.80
CA THR A 157 -9.18 17.32 -14.02
C THR A 157 -10.37 18.24 -14.23
N TRP A 158 -11.52 17.72 -14.68
CA TRP A 158 -12.74 18.51 -14.76
C TRP A 158 -13.42 18.62 -13.40
N ILE A 159 -13.37 17.55 -12.60
CA ILE A 159 -13.97 17.53 -11.25
C ILE A 159 -13.22 18.46 -10.28
N MET A 160 -11.88 18.51 -10.39
CA MET A 160 -11.01 19.21 -9.45
C MET A 160 -10.71 20.68 -9.79
N ASN A 161 -11.24 21.21 -10.89
CA ASN A 161 -11.13 22.61 -11.31
C ASN A 161 -12.48 23.32 -11.22
#